data_AF-A0AAV2Z860-F1
#
_entry.id   AF-A0AAV2Z860-F1
#
_cell.length_a   1.000
_cell.length_b   1.000
_cell.length_c   1.000
_cell.angle_alpha   90.00
_cell.angle_beta   90.00
_cell.angle_gamma   90.00
#
_symmetry.space_group_name_H-M   'P 1'
#
loop_
_entity.id
_entity.type
_entity.pdbx_description
1 polymer ?
#
loop_
_entity_poly.entity_id
_entity_poly.type
_entity_poly.pdbx_seq_one_letter_code
_entity_poly.pdbx_strand_id
1 'polypeptide(L)'
;MVRELAEARAARQTTFVLSATLRVTPLKIEVSKYGGDIRTPLRRWFCEIDEAISARQISDAQQEVIFAMSMLTGKARSWAFGCKVADRECIPSLEVFKSALQNTFAPPQNQGVMDLHGYVQRVRYLASCVVGVPIDMATQVTTFMTGLRDGPVKTQLFREYPETL
;
A
#
# COMPACT_ATOMS: atom_id res chain seq x y z
N MET A 1 21.70 -44.87 -35.68
CA MET A 1 20.62 -45.10 -34.70
C MET A 1 21.12 -45.08 -33.24
N VAL A 2 22.16 -45.83 -32.84
CA VAL A 2 22.62 -45.89 -31.43
C VAL A 2 23.26 -44.58 -30.92
N ARG A 3 23.99 -43.86 -31.78
CA ARG A 3 24.69 -42.59 -31.44
C ARG A 3 23.71 -41.43 -31.14
N GLU A 4 22.65 -41.34 -31.92
CA GLU A 4 21.59 -40.33 -31.80
C GLU A 4 20.76 -40.49 -30.50
N LEU A 5 20.57 -41.73 -30.06
CA LEU A 5 19.87 -42.04 -28.81
C LEU A 5 20.72 -41.73 -27.57
N ALA A 6 22.04 -41.79 -27.69
CA ALA A 6 22.97 -41.38 -26.65
C ALA A 6 23.06 -39.84 -26.54
N GLU A 7 23.08 -39.14 -27.68
CA GLU A 7 23.05 -37.68 -27.74
C GLU A 7 21.72 -37.12 -27.22
N ALA A 8 20.59 -37.73 -27.57
CA ALA A 8 19.27 -37.33 -27.05
C ALA A 8 19.14 -37.55 -25.53
N ARG A 9 19.78 -38.60 -24.97
CA ARG A 9 19.85 -38.82 -23.52
C ARG A 9 20.79 -37.83 -22.83
N ALA A 10 21.94 -37.55 -23.42
CA ALA A 10 22.88 -36.55 -22.92
C ALA A 10 22.25 -35.16 -22.93
N ALA A 11 21.56 -34.77 -24.02
CA ALA A 11 20.83 -33.51 -24.10
C ALA A 11 19.73 -33.44 -23.04
N ARG A 12 18.90 -34.49 -22.88
CA ARG A 12 17.85 -34.53 -21.84
C ARG A 12 18.42 -34.48 -20.41
N GLN A 13 19.54 -35.15 -20.16
CA GLN A 13 20.23 -35.08 -18.87
C GLN A 13 20.82 -33.70 -18.62
N THR A 14 21.47 -33.08 -19.62
CA THR A 14 22.00 -31.71 -19.51
C THR A 14 20.89 -30.69 -19.33
N THR A 15 19.77 -30.80 -20.04
CA THR A 15 18.59 -29.93 -19.86
C THR A 15 17.96 -30.11 -18.47
N PHE A 16 17.88 -31.35 -17.97
CA PHE A 16 17.39 -31.64 -16.62
C PHE A 16 18.33 -31.08 -15.53
N VAL A 17 19.65 -31.19 -15.73
CA VAL A 17 20.67 -30.68 -14.80
C VAL A 17 20.70 -29.14 -14.79
N LEU A 18 20.55 -28.48 -15.95
CA LEU A 18 20.43 -27.01 -16.04
C LEU A 18 19.13 -26.50 -15.41
N SER A 19 18.01 -27.22 -15.56
CA SER A 19 16.75 -26.88 -14.90
C SER A 19 16.81 -27.10 -13.37
N ALA A 20 17.63 -28.06 -12.92
CA ALA A 20 17.83 -28.34 -11.50
C ALA A 20 18.78 -27.36 -10.78
N THR A 21 19.60 -26.58 -11.50
CA THR A 21 20.73 -25.81 -10.91
C THR A 21 20.51 -24.30 -10.71
N LEU A 22 19.31 -23.76 -10.90
CA LEU A 22 18.99 -22.40 -10.39
C LEU A 22 17.73 -22.39 -9.54
N ARG A 23 17.61 -23.33 -8.58
CA ARG A 23 16.73 -23.12 -7.43
C ARG A 23 17.34 -22.03 -6.56
N VAL A 24 17.06 -20.77 -6.91
CA VAL A 24 17.44 -19.62 -6.09
C VAL A 24 16.83 -19.84 -4.72
N THR A 25 17.68 -19.91 -3.70
CA THR A 25 17.23 -20.18 -2.33
C THR A 25 16.43 -18.98 -1.83
N PRO A 26 15.20 -19.17 -1.33
CA PRO A 26 14.42 -18.08 -0.76
C PRO A 26 15.19 -17.37 0.35
N LEU A 27 15.34 -16.06 0.24
CA LEU A 27 16.01 -15.22 1.23
C LEU A 27 15.01 -14.74 2.27
N LYS A 28 15.34 -14.94 3.55
CA LYS A 28 14.55 -14.42 4.66
C LYS A 28 15.03 -13.02 5.02
N ILE A 29 14.49 -12.01 4.33
CA ILE A 29 14.75 -10.61 4.72
C ILE A 29 13.86 -10.20 5.90
N GLU A 30 14.40 -9.33 6.76
CA GLU A 30 13.66 -8.72 7.87
C GLU A 30 12.76 -7.60 7.33
N VAL A 31 11.54 -7.50 7.87
CA VAL A 31 10.56 -6.48 7.49
C VAL A 31 10.08 -5.77 8.73
N SER A 32 10.04 -4.44 8.67
CA SER A 32 9.55 -3.60 9.74
C SER A 32 8.08 -3.93 10.05
N LYS A 33 7.67 -3.86 11.32
CA LYS A 33 6.25 -4.00 11.68
C LYS A 33 5.50 -2.70 11.41
N TYR A 34 4.27 -2.78 10.89
CA TYR A 34 3.42 -1.60 10.65
C TYR A 34 2.26 -1.52 11.65
N GLY A 35 2.24 -0.43 12.44
CA GLY A 35 1.28 -0.22 13.52
C GLY A 35 -0.03 0.49 13.14
N GLY A 36 -0.12 1.05 11.94
CA GLY A 36 -1.20 1.99 11.58
C GLY A 36 -0.99 3.39 12.17
N ASP A 37 0.27 3.80 12.36
CA ASP A 37 0.62 5.15 12.82
C ASP A 37 1.16 6.02 11.68
N ILE A 38 1.14 7.35 11.89
CA ILE A 38 1.63 8.33 10.91
C ILE A 38 3.16 8.40 10.84
N ARG A 39 3.86 7.83 11.84
CA ARG A 39 5.33 7.89 11.95
C ARG A 39 5.99 6.86 11.04
N THR A 40 5.31 5.76 10.75
CA THR A 40 5.76 4.72 9.85
C THR A 40 5.20 5.00 8.45
N PRO A 41 6.02 5.43 7.48
CA PRO A 41 5.53 5.76 6.15
C PRO A 41 4.99 4.51 5.43
N LEU A 42 3.67 4.44 5.27
CA LEU A 42 2.97 3.29 4.72
C LEU A 42 3.48 2.85 3.34
N ARG A 43 3.81 3.83 2.47
CA ARG A 43 4.35 3.54 1.12
C ARG A 43 5.72 2.86 1.16
N ARG A 44 6.60 3.29 2.08
CA ARG A 44 7.90 2.62 2.29
C ARG A 44 7.69 1.19 2.77
N TRP A 45 6.76 1.00 3.70
CA TRP A 45 6.44 -0.33 4.22
C TRP A 45 5.90 -1.26 3.13
N PHE A 46 5.10 -0.76 2.18
CA PHE A 46 4.69 -1.55 1.01
C PHE A 46 5.88 -2.02 0.18
N CYS A 47 6.86 -1.15 -0.09
CA CYS A 47 8.08 -1.56 -0.79
C CYS A 47 8.85 -2.65 -0.02
N GLU A 48 8.97 -2.54 1.31
CA GLU A 48 9.63 -3.58 2.13
C GLU A 48 8.89 -4.93 2.05
N ILE A 49 7.55 -4.91 1.97
CA ILE A 49 6.74 -6.12 1.81
C ILE A 49 6.93 -6.76 0.43
N ASP A 50 6.94 -5.95 -0.63
CA ASP A 50 7.11 -6.42 -2.01
C ASP A 50 8.48 -7.07 -2.25
N GLU A 51 9.52 -6.42 -1.73
CA GLU A 51 10.88 -6.98 -1.74
C GLU A 51 10.94 -8.28 -0.93
N ALA A 52 10.25 -8.36 0.20
CA ALA A 52 10.26 -9.56 1.03
C ALA A 52 9.51 -10.73 0.42
N ILE A 53 8.36 -10.47 -0.21
CA ILE A 53 7.57 -11.48 -0.93
C ILE A 53 8.39 -12.03 -2.10
N SER A 54 9.03 -11.13 -2.87
CA SER A 54 9.90 -11.48 -3.99
C SER A 54 11.11 -12.30 -3.54
N ALA A 55 11.82 -11.85 -2.50
CA ALA A 55 12.98 -12.52 -1.93
C ALA A 55 12.64 -13.92 -1.37
N ARG A 56 11.44 -14.07 -0.80
CA ARG A 56 10.93 -15.33 -0.24
C ARG A 56 10.27 -16.25 -1.26
N GLN A 57 10.09 -15.78 -2.50
CA GLN A 57 9.41 -16.51 -3.58
C GLN A 57 8.00 -16.97 -3.19
N ILE A 58 7.25 -16.12 -2.48
CA ILE A 58 5.86 -16.40 -2.18
C ILE A 58 5.07 -16.10 -3.45
N SER A 59 4.36 -17.09 -4.00
CA SER A 59 3.62 -16.96 -5.27
C SER A 59 2.11 -17.13 -5.12
N ASP A 60 1.64 -17.66 -4.00
CA ASP A 60 0.21 -17.79 -3.74
C ASP A 60 -0.35 -16.49 -3.14
N ALA A 61 -1.42 -15.97 -3.74
CA ALA A 61 -1.99 -14.68 -3.35
C ALA A 61 -2.48 -14.66 -1.89
N GLN A 62 -2.98 -15.78 -1.36
CA GLN A 62 -3.38 -15.87 0.04
C GLN A 62 -2.17 -15.92 0.97
N GLN A 63 -1.09 -16.62 0.58
CA GLN A 63 0.16 -16.63 1.33
C GLN A 63 0.82 -15.25 1.39
N GLU A 64 0.77 -14.47 0.31
CA GLU A 64 1.22 -13.07 0.28
C GLU A 64 0.46 -12.22 1.31
N VAL A 65 -0.88 -12.33 1.32
CA VAL A 65 -1.74 -11.62 2.27
C VAL A 65 -1.46 -12.04 3.71
N ILE A 66 -1.38 -13.35 3.98
CA ILE A 66 -1.08 -13.89 5.32
C ILE A 66 0.29 -13.39 5.81
N PHE A 67 1.29 -13.41 4.93
CA PHE A 67 2.62 -12.89 5.23
C PHE A 67 2.56 -11.39 5.56
N ALA A 68 1.91 -10.58 4.72
CA ALA A 68 1.77 -9.15 4.96
C ALA A 68 1.01 -8.83 6.26
N MET A 69 -0.08 -9.56 6.54
CA MET A 69 -0.84 -9.45 7.80
C MET A 69 0.02 -9.81 9.02
N SER A 70 0.94 -10.78 8.91
CA SER A 70 1.86 -11.16 9.98
C SER A 70 2.84 -10.03 10.36
N MET A 71 3.05 -9.08 9.45
CA MET A 71 3.89 -7.89 9.65
C MET A 71 3.12 -6.69 10.22
N LEU A 72 1.80 -6.79 10.38
CA LEU A 72 1.00 -5.76 11.05
C LEU A 72 1.12 -5.84 12.57
N THR A 73 0.96 -4.70 13.24
CA THR A 73 0.84 -4.56 14.70
C THR A 73 -0.20 -3.47 15.04
N GLY A 74 -0.52 -3.28 16.32
CA GLY A 74 -1.41 -2.22 16.78
C GLY A 74 -2.76 -2.14 16.07
N LYS A 75 -3.14 -0.92 15.68
CA LYS A 75 -4.44 -0.63 15.04
C LYS A 75 -4.59 -1.31 13.68
N ALA A 76 -3.49 -1.37 12.90
CA ALA A 76 -3.51 -2.03 11.60
C ALA A 76 -3.80 -3.54 11.73
N ARG A 77 -3.22 -4.21 12.74
CA ARG A 77 -3.51 -5.62 13.01
C ARG A 77 -4.97 -5.83 13.40
N SER A 78 -5.48 -5.06 14.36
CA SER A 78 -6.87 -5.16 14.80
C SER A 78 -7.86 -4.96 13.66
N TRP A 79 -7.61 -3.98 12.79
CA TRP A 79 -8.40 -3.74 11.59
C TRP A 79 -8.39 -4.94 10.64
N ALA A 80 -7.20 -5.45 10.28
CA ALA A 80 -7.07 -6.52 9.29
C ALA A 80 -7.75 -7.82 9.74
N PHE A 81 -7.66 -8.18 11.03
CA PHE A 81 -8.37 -9.33 11.56
C PHE A 81 -9.87 -9.08 11.71
N GLY A 82 -10.29 -7.85 12.04
CA GLY A 82 -11.70 -7.46 12.02
C GLY A 82 -12.35 -7.68 10.65
N CYS A 83 -11.64 -7.31 9.57
CA CYS A 83 -12.06 -7.59 8.20
C CYS A 83 -12.26 -9.10 7.96
N LYS A 84 -11.29 -9.94 8.33
CA LYS A 84 -11.35 -11.41 8.15
C LYS A 84 -12.42 -12.09 9.00
N VAL A 85 -12.76 -11.54 10.17
CA VAL A 85 -13.86 -12.04 11.01
C VAL A 85 -15.22 -11.75 10.39
N ALA A 86 -15.38 -10.56 9.80
CA ALA A 86 -16.62 -10.18 9.11
C ALA A 86 -16.82 -10.97 7.81
N ASP A 87 -15.76 -11.14 7.04
CA ASP A 87 -15.75 -11.95 5.82
C ASP A 87 -14.35 -12.56 5.60
N ARG A 88 -14.31 -13.90 5.54
CA ARG A 88 -13.06 -14.65 5.37
C ARG A 88 -12.35 -14.31 4.07
N GLU A 89 -13.10 -13.94 3.02
CA GLU A 89 -12.58 -13.67 1.68
C GLU A 89 -12.45 -12.16 1.37
N CYS A 90 -12.68 -11.28 2.35
CA CYS A 90 -12.60 -9.81 2.21
C CYS A 90 -11.27 -9.32 1.62
N ILE A 91 -10.19 -10.08 1.82
CA ILE A 91 -8.84 -9.74 1.35
C ILE A 91 -8.33 -10.91 0.49
N PRO A 92 -8.67 -10.93 -0.82
CA PRO A 92 -8.35 -12.02 -1.73
C PRO A 92 -6.94 -11.94 -2.32
N SER A 93 -6.31 -10.76 -2.35
CA SER A 93 -4.98 -10.55 -2.92
C SER A 93 -4.19 -9.44 -2.22
N LEU A 94 -2.89 -9.41 -2.44
CA LEU A 94 -1.99 -8.39 -1.89
C LEU A 94 -2.35 -6.98 -2.37
N GLU A 95 -2.78 -6.82 -3.63
CA GLU A 95 -3.18 -5.52 -4.17
C GLU A 95 -4.45 -4.98 -3.51
N VAL A 96 -5.45 -5.84 -3.28
CA VAL A 96 -6.66 -5.45 -2.53
C VAL A 96 -6.30 -5.11 -1.08
N PHE A 97 -5.40 -5.89 -0.47
CA PHE A 97 -4.89 -5.61 0.87
C PHE A 97 -4.23 -4.23 0.98
N LYS A 98 -3.27 -3.92 0.09
CA LYS A 98 -2.57 -2.62 0.08
C LYS A 98 -3.53 -1.47 -0.15
N SER A 99 -4.47 -1.61 -1.08
CA SER A 99 -5.49 -0.59 -1.36
C SER A 99 -6.39 -0.35 -0.14
N ALA A 100 -6.91 -1.40 0.49
CA ALA A 100 -7.75 -1.29 1.67
C ALA A 100 -7.00 -0.69 2.87
N LEU A 101 -5.75 -1.10 3.08
CA LEU A 101 -4.89 -0.56 4.14
C LEU A 101 -4.55 0.91 3.88
N GLN A 102 -4.30 1.28 2.63
CA GLN A 102 -4.08 2.65 2.22
C GLN A 102 -5.33 3.51 2.43
N ASN A 103 -6.52 3.05 2.06
CA ASN A 103 -7.75 3.81 2.28
C ASN A 103 -8.08 4.00 3.77
N THR A 104 -7.68 3.04 4.61
CA THR A 104 -7.96 3.08 6.05
C THR A 104 -6.93 3.90 6.82
N PHE A 105 -5.64 3.80 6.48
CA PHE A 105 -4.54 4.37 7.26
C PHE A 105 -3.70 5.41 6.51
N ALA A 106 -4.01 5.71 5.24
CA ALA A 106 -3.44 6.90 4.64
C ALA A 106 -3.83 8.11 5.50
N PRO A 107 -2.92 9.07 5.68
CA PRO A 107 -3.30 10.35 6.24
C PRO A 107 -4.49 10.88 5.42
N PRO A 108 -5.51 11.48 6.07
CA PRO A 108 -6.54 12.22 5.33
C PRO A 108 -5.83 13.17 4.37
N GLN A 109 -6.33 13.39 3.15
CA GLN A 109 -5.67 14.20 2.11
C GLN A 109 -5.31 15.60 2.63
N ASN A 110 -4.13 15.65 3.24
CA ASN A 110 -3.67 16.74 4.04
C ASN A 110 -2.57 17.46 3.28
N GLN A 111 -2.28 18.69 3.72
CA GLN A 111 -1.25 19.55 3.18
C GLN A 111 0.09 18.80 3.03
N GLY A 112 0.36 17.79 3.88
CA GLY A 112 1.51 16.92 3.73
C GLY A 112 2.80 17.74 3.73
N VAL A 113 3.62 17.60 2.70
CA VAL A 113 4.84 18.42 2.46
C VAL A 113 4.60 19.63 1.55
N MET A 114 3.40 19.80 0.99
CA MET A 114 3.08 20.92 0.10
C MET A 114 3.03 22.23 0.89
N ASP A 115 3.38 23.33 0.22
CA ASP A 115 3.07 24.65 0.75
C ASP A 115 1.55 24.89 0.77
N LEU A 116 1.12 25.96 1.43
CA LEU A 116 -0.31 26.26 1.57
C LEU A 116 -0.96 26.46 0.20
N HIS A 117 -0.30 27.19 -0.70
CA HIS A 117 -0.84 27.49 -2.02
C HIS A 117 -1.01 26.24 -2.89
N GLY A 118 0.00 25.37 -2.96
CA GLY A 118 -0.08 24.09 -3.67
C GLY A 118 -1.16 23.19 -3.09
N TYR A 119 -1.35 23.21 -1.78
CA TYR A 119 -2.46 22.49 -1.15
C TYR A 119 -3.83 23.06 -1.53
N VAL A 120 -4.01 24.39 -1.48
CA VAL A 120 -5.26 25.06 -1.93
C VAL A 120 -5.59 24.70 -3.38
N GLN A 121 -4.63 24.81 -4.30
CA GLN A 121 -4.85 24.49 -5.72
C GLN A 121 -5.22 23.03 -5.93
N ARG A 122 -4.60 22.12 -5.17
CA ARG A 122 -4.95 20.70 -5.21
C ARG A 122 -6.38 20.45 -4.75
N VAL A 123 -6.80 21.08 -3.65
CA VAL A 123 -8.18 20.93 -3.15
C VAL A 123 -9.18 21.50 -4.16
N ARG A 124 -8.92 22.68 -4.74
CA ARG A 124 -9.76 23.26 -5.81
C ARG A 124 -9.85 22.35 -7.03
N TYR A 125 -8.73 21.76 -7.47
CA TYR A 125 -8.70 20.81 -8.56
C TYR A 125 -9.58 19.59 -8.25
N LEU A 126 -9.43 18.98 -7.07
CA LEU A 126 -10.23 17.83 -6.67
C LEU A 126 -11.73 18.16 -6.59
N ALA A 127 -12.09 19.33 -6.06
CA ALA A 127 -13.47 19.80 -6.06
C ALA A 127 -14.04 19.95 -7.49
N SER A 128 -13.23 20.45 -8.43
CA SER A 128 -13.62 20.60 -9.84
C SER A 128 -13.82 19.28 -10.58
N CYS A 129 -13.20 18.19 -10.12
CA CYS A 129 -13.34 16.87 -10.72
C CYS A 129 -14.65 16.16 -10.35
N VAL A 130 -15.47 16.73 -9.46
CA VAL A 130 -16.76 16.16 -9.07
C VAL A 130 -17.78 16.42 -10.17
N VAL A 131 -18.10 15.38 -10.95
CA VAL A 131 -19.03 15.46 -12.11
C VAL A 131 -20.51 15.40 -11.69
N GLY A 132 -20.80 15.25 -10.40
CA GLY A 132 -22.15 15.09 -9.84
C GLY A 132 -22.68 16.34 -9.12
N VAL A 133 -23.31 16.13 -7.96
CA VAL A 133 -23.75 17.22 -7.09
C VAL A 133 -22.52 18.00 -6.61
N PRO A 134 -22.41 19.32 -6.89
CA PRO A 134 -21.27 20.11 -6.44
C PRO A 134 -21.25 20.15 -4.92
N ILE A 135 -20.05 19.98 -4.35
CA ILE A 135 -19.83 20.06 -2.90
C ILE A 135 -20.05 21.52 -2.49
N ASP A 136 -20.82 21.75 -1.42
CA ASP A 136 -21.03 23.10 -0.90
C ASP A 136 -19.73 23.70 -0.34
N MET A 137 -19.63 25.04 -0.35
CA MET A 137 -18.41 25.73 0.06
C MET A 137 -18.03 25.48 1.53
N ALA A 138 -19.02 25.31 2.42
CA ALA A 138 -18.74 25.05 3.84
C ALA A 138 -18.09 23.66 4.03
N THR A 139 -18.58 22.65 3.31
CA THR A 139 -17.98 21.31 3.29
C THR A 139 -16.58 21.33 2.66
N GLN A 140 -16.38 22.09 1.57
CA GLN A 140 -15.07 22.25 0.95
C GLN A 140 -14.06 22.90 1.90
N VAL A 141 -14.43 24.02 2.54
CA VAL A 141 -13.62 24.72 3.53
C VAL A 141 -13.31 23.82 4.73
N THR A 142 -14.31 23.14 5.28
CA THR A 142 -14.12 22.24 6.44
C THR A 142 -13.14 21.12 6.11
N THR A 143 -13.27 20.53 4.92
CA THR A 143 -12.37 19.46 4.45
C THR A 143 -10.94 19.97 4.28
N PHE A 144 -10.77 21.14 3.64
CA PHE A 144 -9.47 21.81 3.51
C PHE A 144 -8.84 22.11 4.87
N MET A 145 -9.60 22.72 5.78
CA MET A 145 -9.17 23.08 7.13
C MET A 145 -8.74 21.86 7.95
N THR A 146 -9.48 20.75 7.82
CA THR A 146 -9.15 19.48 8.47
C THR A 146 -7.83 18.91 7.96
N GLY A 147 -7.56 19.05 6.66
CA GLY A 147 -6.33 18.58 6.05
C GLY A 147 -5.14 19.54 6.17
N LEU A 148 -5.27 20.74 6.74
CA LEU A 148 -4.10 21.59 6.99
C LEU A 148 -3.12 20.94 7.97
N ARG A 149 -1.82 21.18 7.76
CA ARG A 149 -0.79 20.79 8.71
C ARG A 149 -0.96 21.61 10.00
N ASP A 150 -0.78 20.97 11.15
CA ASP A 150 -0.80 21.68 12.42
C ASP A 150 0.29 22.75 12.49
N GLY A 151 -0.09 23.95 12.93
CA GLY A 151 0.82 25.09 13.00
C GLY A 151 0.10 26.44 13.09
N PRO A 152 0.85 27.55 13.09
CA PRO A 152 0.29 28.90 13.21
C PRO A 152 -0.73 29.24 12.12
N VAL A 153 -0.46 28.81 10.88
CA VAL A 153 -1.34 29.04 9.73
C VAL A 153 -2.71 28.39 9.93
N LYS A 154 -2.75 27.11 10.31
CA LYS A 154 -4.00 26.41 10.63
C LYS A 154 -4.75 27.12 11.76
N THR A 155 -4.04 27.49 12.82
CA THR A 155 -4.64 28.20 13.97
C THR A 155 -5.27 29.53 13.54
N GLN A 156 -4.60 30.31 12.68
CA GLN A 156 -5.12 31.57 12.19
C GLN A 156 -6.36 31.37 11.31
N LEU A 157 -6.30 30.42 10.37
CA LEU A 157 -7.43 30.12 9.50
C LEU A 157 -8.64 29.57 10.30
N PHE A 158 -8.43 28.86 11.41
CA PHE A 158 -9.53 28.40 12.28
C PHE A 158 -10.21 29.56 13.01
N ARG A 159 -9.51 30.68 13.24
CA ARG A 159 -10.07 31.89 13.83
C ARG A 159 -10.84 32.72 12.82
N GLU A 160 -10.31 32.85 11.62
CA GLU A 160 -10.93 33.64 10.55
C GLU A 160 -12.10 32.90 9.90
N TYR A 161 -12.01 31.56 9.83
CA TYR A 161 -13.00 30.67 9.21
C TYR A 161 -13.40 31.13 7.80
N PRO A 162 -12.53 30.90 6.79
CA PRO A 162 -12.72 31.46 5.45
C PRO A 162 -14.01 30.95 4.79
N GLU A 163 -14.70 31.80 4.04
CA GLU A 163 -15.94 31.42 3.34
C GLU A 163 -15.70 30.58 2.08
N THR A 164 -14.48 30.63 1.53
CA THR A 164 -14.10 29.98 0.28
C THR A 164 -12.66 29.47 0.30
N LEU A 165 -12.31 28.61 -0.67
CA LEU A 165 -10.96 28.09 -0.91
C LEU A 165 -10.14 28.98 -1.82
#